data_AF-A0A5N9G418-F1
#
_entry.id   AF-A0A5N9G418-F1
#
_cell.length_a   1.000
_cell.length_b   1.000
_cell.length_c   1.000
_cell.angle_alpha   90.00
_cell.angle_beta   90.00
_cell.angle_gamma   90.00
#
_symmetry.space_group_name_H-M   'P 1'
#
loop_
_entity.id
_entity.type
_entity.pdbx_description
1 polymer ?
#
loop_
_entity_poly.entity_id
_entity_poly.type
_entity_poly.pdbx_seq_one_letter_code
_entity_poly.pdbx_strand_id
1 'polypeptide(L)'
;MGTVLGLSFRQLGGRWRLTIIFLLVALQIGLAITVKVLAGEEEDFVEGFINIMLDGLLVGAVLPLVTMALATASFGNEMDDRTLSYIVLKPLARWRIALPKLLASIVIAGPILALSGAFSTVLGLDADVQTAAAVGVGLFVGVAAYASIFTWLGLRSSRALAFALVYVLLWEGLISSFIHGVDYLSVRGYTLAIMHGMDTEALTVLEVRTIEFPAAAGGAALAIVAFFWLTVRRLQRMDVP
;
A
#
# COMPACT_ATOMS: atom_id res chain seq x y z
N MET A 1 21.75 12.16 -4.64
CA MET A 1 20.49 11.44 -4.35
C MET A 1 19.26 12.30 -4.61
N GLY A 2 19.25 13.57 -4.19
CA GLY A 2 18.10 14.47 -4.37
C GLY A 2 17.63 14.67 -5.83
N THR A 3 18.53 14.61 -6.81
CA THR A 3 18.17 14.77 -8.23
C THR A 3 17.36 13.60 -8.81
N VAL A 4 17.71 12.35 -8.48
CA VAL A 4 16.95 11.16 -8.93
C VAL A 4 15.60 11.11 -8.25
N LEU A 5 15.57 11.40 -6.95
CA LEU A 5 14.35 11.48 -6.15
C LEU A 5 13.39 12.55 -6.71
N GLY A 6 13.88 13.77 -6.98
CA GLY A 6 13.09 14.86 -7.55
C GLY A 6 12.52 14.57 -8.93
N LEU A 7 13.26 13.82 -9.77
CA LEU A 7 12.74 13.36 -11.07
C LEU A 7 11.63 12.32 -10.90
N SER A 8 11.80 11.35 -9.99
CA SER A 8 10.75 10.37 -9.68
C SER A 8 9.49 11.03 -9.12
N PHE A 9 9.61 12.07 -8.29
CA PHE A 9 8.47 12.88 -7.84
C PHE A 9 7.73 13.54 -9.00
N ARG A 10 8.43 14.17 -9.95
CA ARG A 10 7.80 14.79 -11.14
C ARG A 10 7.15 13.76 -12.06
N GLN A 11 7.75 12.59 -12.20
CA GLN A 11 7.28 11.52 -13.07
C GLN A 11 6.04 10.82 -12.50
N LEU A 12 6.01 10.59 -11.19
CA LEU A 12 4.88 9.97 -10.49
C LEU A 12 3.75 10.97 -10.20
N GLY A 13 4.09 12.25 -9.96
CA GLY A 13 3.18 13.36 -9.69
C GLY A 13 2.44 13.89 -10.91
N GLY A 14 2.26 13.10 -11.96
CA GLY A 14 1.45 13.50 -13.11
C GLY A 14 0.04 13.89 -12.68
N ARG A 15 -0.43 15.07 -13.13
CA ARG A 15 -1.69 15.70 -12.67
C ARG A 15 -2.85 14.71 -12.65
N TRP A 16 -3.00 13.90 -13.71
CA TRP A 16 -4.05 12.90 -13.84
C TRP A 16 -4.02 11.81 -12.75
N ARG A 17 -2.83 11.28 -12.42
CA ARG A 17 -2.67 10.23 -11.39
C ARG A 17 -2.99 10.77 -10.00
N LEU A 18 -2.49 11.96 -9.70
CA LEU A 18 -2.79 12.63 -8.44
C LEU A 18 -4.28 12.97 -8.32
N THR A 19 -4.94 13.38 -9.41
CA THR A 19 -6.40 13.61 -9.42
C THR A 19 -7.15 12.32 -9.10
N ILE A 20 -6.79 11.17 -9.69
CA ILE A 20 -7.44 9.89 -9.40
C ILE A 20 -7.23 9.49 -7.94
N ILE A 21 -6.01 9.60 -7.42
CA ILE A 21 -5.71 9.27 -6.02
C ILE A 21 -6.51 10.18 -5.08
N PHE A 22 -6.52 11.48 -5.37
CA PHE A 22 -7.28 12.45 -4.58
C PHE A 22 -8.79 12.16 -4.63
N LEU A 23 -9.32 11.76 -5.80
CA LEU A 23 -10.73 11.38 -5.95
C LEU A 23 -11.04 10.11 -5.16
N LEU A 24 -10.19 9.09 -5.19
CA LEU A 24 -10.38 7.85 -4.41
C LEU A 24 -10.36 8.14 -2.89
N VAL A 25 -9.44 9.00 -2.45
CA VAL A 25 -9.34 9.43 -1.06
C VAL A 25 -10.54 10.29 -0.65
N ALA A 26 -10.95 11.23 -1.50
CA ALA A 26 -12.13 12.06 -1.25
C ALA A 26 -13.41 11.22 -1.24
N LEU A 27 -13.51 10.20 -2.09
CA LEU A 27 -14.61 9.23 -2.11
C LEU A 27 -14.67 8.47 -0.80
N GLN A 28 -13.54 7.98 -0.28
CA GLN A 28 -13.48 7.30 1.01
C GLN A 28 -14.00 8.19 2.14
N ILE A 29 -13.46 9.41 2.26
CA ILE A 29 -13.85 10.35 3.32
C ILE A 29 -15.32 10.74 3.17
N GLY A 30 -15.78 10.96 1.93
CA GLY A 30 -17.18 11.25 1.62
C GLY A 30 -18.10 10.13 2.07
N LEU A 31 -17.76 8.87 1.77
CA LEU A 31 -18.52 7.71 2.21
C LEU A 31 -18.53 7.57 3.73
N ALA A 32 -17.39 7.78 4.40
CA ALA A 32 -17.34 7.75 5.87
C ALA A 32 -18.30 8.77 6.50
N ILE A 33 -18.34 9.99 5.97
CA ILE A 33 -19.27 11.04 6.42
C ILE A 33 -20.73 10.65 6.13
N THR A 34 -21.01 10.18 4.91
CA THR A 34 -22.36 9.77 4.51
C THR A 34 -22.89 8.64 5.38
N VAL A 35 -22.08 7.61 5.64
CA VAL A 35 -22.46 6.47 6.48
C VAL A 35 -22.70 6.94 7.91
N LYS A 36 -21.85 7.81 8.48
CA LYS A 36 -22.08 8.38 9.82
C LYS A 36 -23.38 9.19 9.92
N VAL A 37 -23.68 10.01 8.92
CA VAL A 37 -24.90 10.85 8.92
C VAL A 37 -26.17 10.01 8.75
N LEU A 38 -26.09 8.91 7.97
CA LEU A 38 -27.26 8.08 7.66
C LEU A 38 -27.54 7.00 8.70
N ALA A 39 -26.51 6.46 9.36
CA ALA A 39 -26.66 5.29 10.23
C ALA A 39 -27.04 5.62 11.68
N GLY A 40 -26.74 6.83 12.18
CA GLY A 40 -27.06 7.18 13.57
C GLY A 40 -26.35 6.29 14.61
N GLU A 41 -26.76 6.37 15.89
CA GLU A 41 -26.18 5.64 17.04
C GLU A 41 -26.55 4.13 17.07
N GLU A 42 -26.64 3.47 15.92
CA GLU A 42 -26.89 2.02 15.89
C GLU A 42 -25.66 1.25 16.40
N GLU A 43 -25.84 0.29 17.32
CA GLU A 43 -24.74 -0.51 17.87
C GLU A 43 -23.97 -1.30 16.78
N ASP A 44 -24.64 -1.69 15.70
CA ASP A 44 -24.05 -2.39 14.56
C ASP A 44 -23.22 -1.49 13.63
N PHE A 45 -23.28 -0.16 13.80
CA PHE A 45 -22.60 0.81 12.94
C PHE A 45 -21.09 0.68 13.00
N VAL A 46 -20.53 0.52 14.21
CA VAL A 46 -19.06 0.45 14.42
C VAL A 46 -18.49 -0.77 13.70
N GLU A 47 -19.13 -1.93 13.85
CA GLU A 47 -18.73 -3.17 13.20
C GLU A 47 -18.86 -3.06 11.66
N GLY A 48 -19.97 -2.53 11.18
CA GLY A 48 -20.18 -2.29 9.74
C GLY A 48 -19.16 -1.33 9.15
N PHE A 49 -18.82 -0.25 9.87
CA PHE A 49 -17.80 0.70 9.44
C PHE A 49 -16.41 0.05 9.36
N ILE A 50 -15.99 -0.67 10.40
CA ILE A 50 -14.67 -1.33 10.43
C ILE A 50 -14.57 -2.37 9.30
N ASN A 51 -15.58 -3.23 9.14
CA ASN A 51 -15.54 -4.31 8.15
C ASN A 51 -15.65 -3.80 6.71
N ILE A 52 -16.55 -2.86 6.43
CA ILE A 52 -16.85 -2.42 5.07
C ILE A 52 -15.93 -1.28 4.66
N MET A 53 -15.79 -0.24 5.48
CA MET A 53 -15.04 0.98 5.12
C MET A 53 -13.55 0.80 5.35
N LEU A 54 -13.14 0.28 6.51
CA LEU A 54 -11.72 0.16 6.84
C LEU A 54 -11.11 -1.10 6.21
N ASP A 55 -11.64 -2.28 6.49
CA ASP A 55 -11.08 -3.53 5.93
C ASP A 55 -11.37 -3.65 4.42
N GLY A 56 -12.64 -3.66 4.02
CA GLY A 56 -13.03 -3.91 2.63
C GLY A 56 -12.56 -2.82 1.65
N LEU A 57 -12.96 -1.57 1.90
CA LEU A 57 -12.73 -0.47 0.98
C LEU A 57 -11.31 0.10 1.10
N LEU A 58 -10.89 0.49 2.30
CA LEU A 58 -9.61 1.18 2.48
C LEU A 58 -8.42 0.21 2.32
N VAL A 59 -8.36 -0.85 3.12
CA VAL A 59 -7.22 -1.79 3.11
C VAL A 59 -7.32 -2.76 1.92
N GLY A 60 -8.51 -3.27 1.61
CA GLY A 60 -8.72 -4.26 0.56
C GLY A 60 -8.67 -3.72 -0.86
N ALA A 61 -9.11 -2.47 -1.09
CA ALA A 61 -9.20 -1.90 -2.43
C ALA A 61 -8.31 -0.67 -2.63
N VAL A 62 -8.52 0.40 -1.86
CA VAL A 62 -7.87 1.70 -2.10
C VAL A 62 -6.35 1.62 -1.89
N LEU A 63 -5.92 1.04 -0.77
CA LEU A 63 -4.51 0.88 -0.39
C LEU A 63 -3.68 0.17 -1.47
N PRO A 64 -4.02 -1.05 -1.92
CA PRO A 64 -3.26 -1.73 -2.95
C PRO A 64 -3.40 -1.04 -4.31
N LEU A 65 -4.57 -0.51 -4.68
CA LEU A 65 -4.79 0.12 -5.98
C LEU A 65 -3.94 1.39 -6.16
N VAL A 66 -3.96 2.27 -5.17
CA VAL A 66 -3.16 3.51 -5.17
C VAL A 66 -1.68 3.18 -5.16
N THR A 67 -1.26 2.26 -4.29
CA THR A 67 0.14 1.88 -4.17
C THR A 67 0.66 1.21 -5.44
N MET A 68 -0.12 0.31 -6.04
CA MET A 68 0.18 -0.33 -7.31
C MET A 68 0.34 0.69 -8.44
N ALA A 69 -0.60 1.63 -8.59
CA ALA A 69 -0.56 2.62 -9.66
C ALA A 69 0.73 3.45 -9.64
N LEU A 70 1.24 3.78 -8.44
CA LEU A 70 2.48 4.54 -8.27
C LEU A 70 3.73 3.66 -8.38
N ALA A 71 3.76 2.53 -7.66
CA ALA A 71 4.94 1.69 -7.55
C ALA A 71 5.25 0.92 -8.84
N THR A 72 4.25 0.42 -9.57
CA THR A 72 4.50 -0.25 -10.87
C THR A 72 5.08 0.71 -11.90
N ALA A 73 4.61 1.96 -11.93
CA ALA A 73 5.10 2.99 -12.83
C ALA A 73 6.49 3.52 -12.47
N SER A 74 6.98 3.24 -11.26
CA SER A 74 8.31 3.68 -10.83
C SER A 74 9.44 3.07 -11.67
N PHE A 75 9.27 1.87 -12.22
CA PHE A 75 10.18 1.27 -13.21
C PHE A 75 9.50 0.91 -14.54
N GLY A 76 8.16 0.80 -14.56
CA GLY A 76 7.41 0.43 -15.75
C GLY A 76 7.64 1.40 -16.90
N ASN A 77 7.61 2.71 -16.63
CA ASN A 77 7.82 3.73 -17.66
C ASN A 77 9.20 3.57 -18.35
N GLU A 78 10.27 3.38 -17.57
CA GLU A 78 11.61 3.22 -18.16
C GLU A 78 11.80 1.90 -18.90
N MET A 79 11.07 0.86 -18.50
CA MET A 79 11.08 -0.43 -19.18
C MET A 79 10.33 -0.35 -20.51
N ASP A 80 9.17 0.31 -20.54
CA ASP A 80 8.37 0.49 -21.75
C ASP A 80 9.10 1.38 -22.76
N ASP A 81 9.74 2.45 -22.30
CA ASP A 81 10.52 3.37 -23.13
C ASP A 81 11.90 2.80 -23.54
N ARG A 82 12.27 1.61 -23.07
CA ARG A 82 13.61 1.00 -23.24
C ARG A 82 14.76 1.88 -22.75
N THR A 83 14.48 2.79 -21.82
CA THR A 83 15.47 3.73 -21.27
C THR A 83 16.19 3.16 -20.04
N LEU A 84 15.71 2.05 -19.50
CA LEU A 84 16.31 1.39 -18.33
C LEU A 84 17.79 1.03 -18.53
N SER A 85 18.18 0.61 -19.73
CA SER A 85 19.58 0.28 -20.08
C SER A 85 20.54 1.46 -19.87
N TYR A 86 20.12 2.68 -20.27
CA TYR A 86 20.90 3.90 -20.06
C TYR A 86 21.11 4.23 -18.58
N ILE A 87 20.15 3.88 -17.71
CA ILE A 87 20.26 4.10 -16.27
C ILE A 87 21.22 3.08 -15.64
N VAL A 88 21.17 1.82 -16.08
CA VAL A 88 22.04 0.74 -15.59
C VAL A 88 23.50 0.94 -16.00
N LEU A 89 23.75 1.57 -17.15
CA LEU A 89 25.09 1.95 -17.62
C LEU A 89 25.80 2.97 -16.72
N LYS A 90 25.06 3.74 -15.91
CA LYS A 90 25.69 4.69 -14.99
C LYS A 90 26.50 3.93 -13.93
N PRO A 91 27.72 4.40 -13.58
CA PRO A 91 28.56 3.79 -12.54
C PRO A 91 28.03 4.11 -11.13
N LEU A 92 26.77 3.78 -10.89
CA LEU A 92 26.07 3.94 -9.62
C LEU A 92 25.70 2.57 -9.07
N ALA A 93 25.89 2.40 -7.76
CA ALA A 93 25.43 1.21 -7.07
C ALA A 93 23.91 1.05 -7.27
N ARG A 94 23.44 -0.16 -7.57
CA ARG A 94 22.06 -0.42 -8.01
C ARG A 94 21.00 -0.07 -6.97
N TRP A 95 21.35 -0.18 -5.68
CA TRP A 95 20.50 0.29 -4.58
C TRP A 95 20.24 1.80 -4.64
N ARG A 96 21.17 2.61 -5.18
CA ARG A 96 21.00 4.07 -5.38
C ARG A 96 20.03 4.40 -6.52
N ILE A 97 19.63 3.41 -7.32
CA ILE A 97 18.60 3.53 -8.37
C ILE A 97 17.26 3.03 -7.83
N ALA A 98 17.25 1.86 -7.18
CA ALA A 98 16.04 1.25 -6.63
C ALA A 98 15.46 2.02 -5.43
N LEU A 99 16.30 2.43 -4.49
CA LEU A 99 15.85 3.06 -3.24
C LEU A 99 15.09 4.36 -3.48
N PRO A 100 15.56 5.33 -4.31
CA PRO A 100 14.80 6.55 -4.56
C PRO A 100 13.45 6.30 -5.22
N LYS A 101 13.33 5.29 -6.08
CA LYS A 101 12.08 4.94 -6.77
C LYS A 101 11.05 4.34 -5.81
N LEU A 102 11.50 3.43 -4.93
CA LEU A 102 10.66 2.89 -3.87
C LEU A 102 10.26 3.97 -2.85
N LEU A 103 11.20 4.81 -2.42
CA LEU A 103 10.89 5.90 -1.49
C LEU A 103 9.95 6.92 -2.11
N ALA A 104 10.05 7.21 -3.41
CA ALA A 104 9.14 8.14 -4.08
C ALA A 104 7.68 7.61 -4.05
N SER A 105 7.45 6.32 -4.30
CA SER A 105 6.09 5.77 -4.20
C SER A 105 5.57 5.77 -2.76
N ILE A 106 6.41 5.43 -1.77
CA ILE A 106 6.04 5.45 -0.35
C ILE A 106 5.76 6.88 0.14
N VAL A 107 6.59 7.86 -0.21
CA VAL A 107 6.42 9.25 0.26
C VAL A 107 5.23 9.93 -0.40
N ILE A 108 4.82 9.52 -1.61
CA ILE A 108 3.61 10.03 -2.24
C ILE A 108 2.37 9.32 -1.66
N ALA A 109 2.33 7.99 -1.68
CA ALA A 109 1.14 7.24 -1.27
C ALA A 109 0.94 7.19 0.25
N GLY A 110 2.04 7.01 0.99
CA GLY A 110 2.04 6.75 2.43
C GLY A 110 1.35 7.83 3.23
N PRO A 111 1.80 9.10 3.19
CA PRO A 111 1.15 10.18 3.93
C PRO A 111 -0.30 10.38 3.50
N ILE A 112 -0.61 10.30 2.20
CA ILE A 112 -1.98 10.50 1.70
C ILE A 112 -2.93 9.45 2.28
N LEU A 113 -2.55 8.18 2.22
CA LEU A 113 -3.39 7.07 2.68
C LEU A 113 -3.43 6.98 4.20
N ALA A 114 -2.29 7.15 4.88
CA ALA A 114 -2.22 7.14 6.34
C ALA A 114 -3.06 8.28 6.95
N LEU A 115 -2.91 9.51 6.44
CA LEU A 115 -3.72 10.64 6.90
C LEU A 115 -5.19 10.44 6.55
N SER A 116 -5.51 10.01 5.33
CA SER A 116 -6.90 9.76 4.94
C SER A 116 -7.56 8.70 5.82
N GLY A 117 -6.87 7.61 6.16
CA GLY A 117 -7.41 6.57 7.02
C GLY A 117 -7.57 7.04 8.47
N ALA A 118 -6.59 7.76 9.00
CA ALA A 118 -6.68 8.37 10.32
C ALA A 118 -7.85 9.37 10.40
N PHE A 119 -8.01 10.25 9.40
CA PHE A 119 -9.14 11.17 9.34
C PHE A 119 -10.47 10.43 9.18
N SER A 120 -10.53 9.41 8.33
CA SER A 120 -11.74 8.62 8.13
C SER A 120 -12.19 7.92 9.41
N THR A 121 -11.26 7.48 10.25
CA THR A 121 -11.56 6.76 11.49
C THR A 121 -11.96 7.69 12.62
N VAL A 122 -11.29 8.84 12.79
CA VAL A 122 -11.73 9.88 13.72
C VAL A 122 -13.14 10.37 13.33
N LEU A 123 -13.36 10.67 12.05
CA LEU A 123 -14.67 11.14 11.61
C LEU A 123 -15.74 10.06 11.69
N GLY A 124 -15.43 8.84 11.29
CA GLY A 124 -16.40 7.75 11.19
C GLY A 124 -16.76 7.12 12.53
N LEU A 125 -15.79 6.89 13.40
CA LEU A 125 -15.96 6.15 14.66
C LEU A 125 -15.90 7.02 15.91
N ASP A 126 -15.70 8.34 15.77
CA ASP A 126 -15.37 9.24 16.89
C ASP A 126 -14.18 8.72 17.72
N ALA A 127 -13.22 8.10 17.02
CA ALA A 127 -12.12 7.39 17.64
C ALA A 127 -11.06 8.33 18.22
N ASP A 128 -10.37 7.85 19.26
CA ASP A 128 -9.29 8.60 19.91
C ASP A 128 -8.02 8.64 19.03
N VAL A 129 -7.07 9.50 19.41
CA VAL A 129 -5.79 9.69 18.74
C VAL A 129 -5.01 8.36 18.62
N GLN A 130 -5.13 7.46 19.60
CA GLN A 130 -4.50 6.15 19.57
C GLN A 130 -5.01 5.29 18.40
N THR A 131 -6.32 5.15 18.25
CA THR A 131 -6.93 4.36 17.15
C THR A 131 -6.61 4.97 15.80
N ALA A 132 -6.67 6.30 15.68
CA ALA A 132 -6.31 7.01 14.47
C ALA A 132 -4.84 6.79 14.09
N ALA A 133 -3.94 6.80 15.08
CA ALA A 133 -2.52 6.51 14.89
C ALA A 133 -2.28 5.05 14.51
N ALA A 134 -2.98 4.10 15.13
CA ALA A 134 -2.92 2.68 14.78
C ALA A 134 -3.28 2.44 13.31
N VAL A 135 -4.36 3.06 12.84
CA VAL A 135 -4.79 2.97 11.43
C VAL A 135 -3.81 3.67 10.50
N GLY A 136 -3.32 4.86 10.86
CA GLY A 136 -2.30 5.56 10.08
C GLY A 136 -1.00 4.75 9.92
N VAL A 137 -0.50 4.16 11.00
CA VAL A 137 0.72 3.33 11.00
C VAL A 137 0.51 2.05 10.20
N GLY A 138 -0.60 1.35 10.41
CA GLY A 138 -0.95 0.15 9.65
C GLY A 138 -0.96 0.42 8.15
N LEU A 139 -1.67 1.46 7.71
CA LEU A 139 -1.72 1.85 6.29
C LEU A 139 -0.34 2.22 5.75
N PHE A 140 0.46 2.96 6.51
CA PHE A 140 1.81 3.34 6.08
C PHE A 140 2.71 2.12 5.85
N VAL A 141 2.65 1.14 6.76
CA VAL A 141 3.36 -0.14 6.61
C VAL A 141 2.83 -0.94 5.42
N GLY A 142 1.51 -1.00 5.24
CA GLY A 142 0.87 -1.62 4.09
C GLY A 142 1.32 -1.01 2.76
N VAL A 143 1.40 0.33 2.69
CA VAL A 143 1.96 1.05 1.54
C VAL A 143 3.41 0.62 1.30
N ALA A 144 4.25 0.58 2.33
CA ALA A 144 5.66 0.19 2.16
C ALA A 144 5.81 -1.25 1.63
N ALA A 145 5.00 -2.18 2.12
CA ALA A 145 4.99 -3.58 1.69
C ALA A 145 4.51 -3.71 0.23
N TYR A 146 3.34 -3.17 -0.11
CA TYR A 146 2.82 -3.18 -1.48
C TYR A 146 3.76 -2.45 -2.44
N ALA A 147 4.32 -1.30 -2.05
CA ALA A 147 5.24 -0.55 -2.89
C ALA A 147 6.49 -1.38 -3.22
N SER A 148 7.03 -2.12 -2.25
CA SER A 148 8.20 -2.99 -2.47
C SER A 148 7.90 -4.10 -3.48
N ILE A 149 6.75 -4.77 -3.34
CA ILE A 149 6.29 -5.84 -4.25
C ILE A 149 6.08 -5.28 -5.66
N PHE A 150 5.33 -4.18 -5.77
CA PHE A 150 4.94 -3.64 -7.07
C PHE A 150 6.06 -2.90 -7.79
N THR A 151 7.01 -2.31 -7.07
CA THR A 151 8.25 -1.78 -7.66
C THR A 151 9.10 -2.91 -8.26
N TRP A 152 9.21 -4.06 -7.56
CA TRP A 152 9.88 -5.24 -8.11
C TRP A 152 9.16 -5.77 -9.36
N LEU A 153 7.83 -5.87 -9.31
CA LEU A 153 7.02 -6.34 -10.43
C LEU A 153 7.12 -5.39 -11.64
N GLY A 154 7.11 -4.08 -11.36
CA GLY A 154 7.33 -2.99 -12.31
C GLY A 154 8.70 -3.01 -12.99
N LEU A 155 9.69 -3.71 -12.42
CA LEU A 155 10.98 -3.95 -13.06
C LEU A 155 11.00 -5.29 -13.83
N ARG A 156 10.16 -6.24 -13.44
CA ARG A 156 10.17 -7.62 -13.95
C ARG A 156 9.36 -7.79 -15.24
N SER A 157 8.33 -6.97 -15.46
CA SER A 157 7.32 -7.17 -16.51
C SER A 157 6.78 -5.84 -17.07
N SER A 158 6.74 -5.68 -18.40
CA SER A 158 6.09 -4.55 -19.08
C SER A 158 4.58 -4.47 -18.85
N ARG A 159 3.96 -5.56 -18.38
CA ARG A 159 2.54 -5.61 -18.00
C ARG A 159 2.34 -5.63 -16.49
N ALA A 160 3.24 -5.00 -15.73
CA ALA A 160 3.22 -5.02 -14.27
C ALA A 160 1.87 -4.61 -13.66
N LEU A 161 1.20 -3.61 -14.25
CA LEU A 161 -0.13 -3.16 -13.79
C LEU A 161 -1.16 -4.31 -13.86
N ALA A 162 -1.19 -5.06 -14.95
CA ALA A 162 -2.13 -6.18 -15.11
C ALA A 162 -1.83 -7.30 -14.10
N PHE A 163 -0.56 -7.64 -13.91
CA PHE A 163 -0.17 -8.66 -12.92
C PHE A 163 -0.48 -8.21 -11.49
N ALA A 164 -0.26 -6.94 -11.16
CA ALA A 164 -0.59 -6.42 -9.86
C ALA A 164 -2.10 -6.38 -9.62
N LEU A 165 -2.92 -6.04 -10.62
CA LEU A 165 -4.38 -6.15 -10.52
C LEU A 165 -4.82 -7.59 -10.26
N VAL A 166 -4.27 -8.56 -11.00
CA VAL A 166 -4.56 -9.98 -10.78
C VAL A 166 -4.14 -10.40 -9.37
N TYR A 167 -2.96 -9.97 -8.90
CA TYR A 167 -2.53 -10.24 -7.52
C TYR A 167 -3.51 -9.66 -6.50
N VAL A 168 -3.88 -8.38 -6.60
CA VAL A 168 -4.78 -7.75 -5.63
C VAL A 168 -6.16 -8.40 -5.64
N LEU A 169 -6.74 -8.67 -6.81
CA LEU A 169 -8.07 -9.26 -6.90
C LEU A 169 -8.09 -10.74 -6.53
N LEU A 170 -7.17 -11.52 -7.09
CA LEU A 170 -7.16 -12.97 -6.92
C LEU A 170 -6.52 -13.38 -5.59
N TRP A 171 -5.37 -12.81 -5.22
CA TRP A 171 -4.65 -13.18 -4.00
C TRP A 171 -5.23 -12.49 -2.76
N GLU A 172 -5.31 -11.15 -2.78
CA GLU A 172 -5.70 -10.35 -1.61
C GLU A 172 -7.23 -10.22 -1.43
N GLY A 173 -8.00 -10.46 -2.50
CA GLY A 173 -9.45 -10.42 -2.50
C GLY A 173 -10.08 -11.81 -2.35
N LEU A 174 -9.81 -12.70 -3.31
CA LEU A 174 -10.43 -14.03 -3.35
C LEU A 174 -9.71 -15.03 -2.44
N ILE A 175 -8.43 -15.31 -2.66
CA ILE A 175 -7.77 -16.43 -1.97
C ILE A 175 -7.68 -16.20 -0.46
N SER A 176 -7.29 -14.99 -0.03
CA SER A 176 -7.23 -14.63 1.39
C SER A 176 -8.60 -14.70 2.09
N SER A 177 -9.71 -14.44 1.38
CA SER A 177 -11.04 -14.46 1.99
C SER A 177 -11.60 -15.88 2.18
N PHE A 178 -11.15 -16.86 1.41
CA PHE A 178 -11.64 -18.25 1.51
C PHE A 178 -10.72 -19.20 2.27
N ILE A 179 -9.43 -18.89 2.42
CA ILE A 179 -8.44 -19.82 2.99
C ILE A 179 -7.84 -19.24 4.28
N HIS A 180 -8.28 -19.77 5.41
CA HIS A 180 -7.69 -19.48 6.71
C HIS A 180 -6.19 -19.84 6.74
N GLY A 181 -5.36 -18.90 7.19
CA GLY A 181 -3.90 -19.05 7.26
C GLY A 181 -3.13 -18.42 6.09
N VAL A 182 -3.81 -18.04 5.00
CA VAL A 182 -3.17 -17.24 3.93
C VAL A 182 -2.89 -15.81 4.37
N ASP A 183 -3.52 -15.34 5.45
CA ASP A 183 -3.26 -14.02 6.05
C ASP A 183 -1.80 -13.83 6.47
N TYR A 184 -1.08 -14.93 6.78
CA TYR A 184 0.37 -14.94 7.03
C TYR A 184 1.23 -14.66 5.79
N LEU A 185 0.63 -14.63 4.60
CA LEU A 185 1.28 -14.31 3.32
C LEU A 185 0.57 -13.15 2.58
N SER A 186 -0.40 -12.50 3.22
CA SER A 186 -1.17 -11.39 2.66
C SER A 186 -0.70 -10.08 3.26
N VAL A 187 -0.49 -9.07 2.40
CA VAL A 187 -0.12 -7.73 2.86
C VAL A 187 -1.32 -7.05 3.55
N ARG A 188 -2.54 -7.34 3.11
CA ARG A 188 -3.77 -6.92 3.81
C ARG A 188 -3.80 -7.48 5.23
N GLY A 189 -3.53 -8.79 5.39
CA GLY A 189 -3.45 -9.43 6.70
C GLY A 189 -2.43 -8.75 7.63
N TYR A 190 -1.22 -8.46 7.13
CA TYR A 190 -0.23 -7.71 7.90
C TYR A 190 -0.71 -6.32 8.31
N THR A 191 -1.37 -5.62 7.38
CA THR A 191 -1.86 -4.26 7.58
C THR A 191 -2.90 -4.22 8.69
N LEU A 192 -3.91 -5.10 8.64
CA LEU A 192 -4.97 -5.19 9.65
C LEU A 192 -4.42 -5.63 11.01
N ALA A 193 -3.50 -6.59 11.03
CA ALA A 193 -2.91 -7.10 12.26
C ALA A 193 -2.06 -6.04 12.98
N ILE A 194 -1.39 -5.16 12.23
CA ILE A 194 -0.67 -4.02 12.83
C ILE A 194 -1.65 -3.00 13.42
N MET A 195 -2.77 -2.72 12.76
CA MET A 195 -3.80 -1.81 13.29
C MET A 195 -4.39 -2.36 14.60
N HIS A 196 -4.87 -3.60 14.56
CA HIS A 196 -5.45 -4.29 15.71
C HIS A 196 -4.45 -4.45 16.88
N GLY A 197 -3.20 -4.80 16.58
CA GLY A 197 -2.17 -4.96 17.61
C GLY A 197 -1.75 -3.67 18.31
N MET A 198 -2.02 -2.50 17.72
CA MET A 198 -1.77 -1.20 18.35
C MET A 198 -2.95 -0.68 19.18
N ASP A 199 -4.17 -1.09 18.84
CA ASP A 199 -5.38 -0.74 19.57
C ASP A 199 -6.38 -1.90 19.52
N THR A 200 -6.23 -2.80 20.49
CA THR A 200 -6.98 -4.06 20.54
C THR A 200 -8.42 -3.82 20.99
N GLU A 201 -8.67 -2.81 21.83
CA GLU A 201 -9.99 -2.53 22.40
C GLU A 201 -10.91 -1.83 21.38
N ALA A 202 -10.40 -0.86 20.62
CA ALA A 202 -11.22 -0.15 19.64
C ALA A 202 -11.41 -0.94 18.33
N LEU A 203 -10.53 -1.90 18.03
CA LEU A 203 -10.51 -2.65 16.77
C LEU A 203 -10.68 -4.16 16.97
N THR A 204 -11.41 -4.59 18.01
CA THR A 204 -11.71 -6.01 18.29
C THR A 204 -12.35 -6.73 17.10
N VAL A 205 -13.15 -6.01 16.30
CA VAL A 205 -13.79 -6.52 15.08
C VAL A 205 -12.77 -7.11 14.08
N LEU A 206 -11.52 -6.63 14.10
CA LEU A 206 -10.46 -7.13 13.22
C LEU A 206 -9.86 -8.47 13.70
N GLU A 207 -10.04 -8.85 14.96
CA GLU A 207 -9.40 -10.02 15.59
C GLU A 207 -9.59 -11.31 14.77
N VAL A 208 -10.81 -11.51 14.24
CA VAL A 208 -11.20 -12.67 13.43
C VAL A 208 -10.36 -12.84 12.16
N ARG A 209 -9.72 -11.75 11.69
CA ARG A 209 -8.97 -11.70 10.43
C ARG A 209 -7.48 -11.44 10.63
N THR A 210 -7.01 -11.33 11.88
CA THR A 210 -5.64 -10.91 12.15
C THR A 210 -4.77 -12.05 12.66
N ILE A 211 -3.55 -12.08 12.15
CA ILE A 211 -2.45 -12.86 12.72
C ILE A 211 -1.84 -12.11 13.91
N GLU A 212 -1.01 -12.79 14.70
CA GLU A 212 -0.32 -12.16 15.83
C GLU A 212 0.50 -10.94 15.41
N PHE A 213 0.44 -9.85 16.18
CA PHE A 213 1.13 -8.60 15.89
C PHE A 213 2.64 -8.77 15.57
N PRO A 214 3.44 -9.56 16.34
CA PRO A 214 4.85 -9.77 16.01
C PRO A 214 5.05 -10.48 14.66
N ALA A 215 4.17 -11.43 14.33
CA ALA A 215 4.20 -12.14 13.06
C ALA A 215 3.87 -11.20 11.89
N ALA A 216 2.89 -10.30 12.07
CA ALA A 216 2.54 -9.28 11.08
C ALA A 216 3.66 -8.28 10.83
N ALA A 217 4.24 -7.72 11.90
CA ALA A 217 5.36 -6.79 11.79
C ALA A 217 6.58 -7.46 11.14
N GLY A 218 6.90 -8.70 11.54
CA GLY A 218 7.97 -9.50 10.95
C GLY A 218 7.71 -9.83 9.48
N GLY A 219 6.50 -10.26 9.13
CA GLY A 219 6.08 -10.57 7.76
C GLY A 219 6.13 -9.35 6.84
N ALA A 220 5.64 -8.20 7.30
CA ALA A 220 5.72 -6.94 6.56
C ALA A 220 7.17 -6.51 6.34
N ALA A 221 8.00 -6.52 7.39
CA ALA A 221 9.42 -6.16 7.29
C ALA A 221 10.17 -7.12 6.33
N LEU A 222 9.90 -8.42 6.43
CA LEU A 222 10.48 -9.43 5.55
C LEU A 222 10.05 -9.19 4.10
N ALA A 223 8.77 -8.93 3.84
CA ALA A 223 8.29 -8.62 2.48
C ALA A 223 8.98 -7.38 1.91
N ILE A 224 9.03 -6.29 2.68
CA ILE A 224 9.70 -5.03 2.25
C ILE A 224 11.17 -5.30 1.89
N VAL A 225 11.92 -5.94 2.79
CA VAL A 225 13.35 -6.19 2.61
C VAL A 225 13.59 -7.19 1.47
N ALA A 226 12.82 -8.27 1.39
CA ALA A 226 12.98 -9.31 0.37
C ALA A 226 12.71 -8.75 -1.03
N PHE A 227 11.59 -8.06 -1.25
CA PHE A 227 11.25 -7.52 -2.57
C PHE A 227 12.14 -6.34 -2.96
N PHE A 228 12.57 -5.51 -2.01
CA PHE A 228 13.59 -4.52 -2.27
C PHE A 228 14.91 -5.16 -2.71
N TRP A 229 15.37 -6.19 -1.99
CA TRP A 229 16.58 -6.93 -2.34
C TRP A 229 16.46 -7.60 -3.72
N LEU A 230 15.32 -8.21 -4.04
CA LEU A 230 15.06 -8.79 -5.36
C LEU A 230 15.11 -7.73 -6.47
N THR A 231 14.63 -6.51 -6.21
CA THR A 231 14.74 -5.38 -7.15
C THR A 231 16.19 -5.02 -7.42
N VAL A 232 17.00 -4.88 -6.36
CA VAL A 232 18.44 -4.59 -6.46
C VAL A 232 19.17 -5.71 -7.20
N ARG A 233 18.91 -6.98 -6.85
CA ARG A 233 19.53 -8.15 -7.49
C ARG A 233 19.18 -8.25 -8.97
N ARG A 234 17.95 -7.92 -9.34
CA ARG A 234 17.53 -7.91 -10.75
C ARG A 234 18.30 -6.86 -11.55
N LEU A 235 18.48 -5.66 -11.01
CA LEU A 235 19.30 -4.61 -11.64
C LEU A 235 20.80 -4.98 -11.76
N GLN A 236 21.32 -5.81 -10.85
CA GLN A 236 22.71 -6.29 -10.93
C GLN A 236 22.91 -7.34 -12.04
N ARG A 237 21.89 -8.15 -12.31
CA ARG A 237 21.92 -9.22 -13.32
C ARG A 237 21.47 -8.78 -14.71
N MET A 238 21.18 -7.49 -14.90
CA MET A 238 20.91 -6.98 -16.23
C MET A 238 22.24 -6.82 -16.95
N ASP A 239 22.56 -7.80 -17.80
CA ASP A 239 23.71 -7.73 -18.68
C ASP A 239 23.51 -6.56 -19.63
N VAL A 240 24.47 -5.64 -19.55
CA VAL A 240 24.59 -4.53 -20.48
C VAL A 240 25.14 -5.13 -21.79
N PRO A 241 24.43 -5.00 -22.93
CA PRO A 241 24.99 -5.35 -24.22
C PRO A 241 26.18 -4.45 -24.59
#